data_AF-A0A536XLJ8-F1
#
_entry.id   AF-A0A536XLJ8-F1
#
_cell.length_a   1.000
_cell.length_b   1.000
_cell.length_c   1.000
_cell.angle_alpha   90.00
_cell.angle_beta   90.00
_cell.angle_gamma   90.00
#
_symmetry.space_group_name_H-M   'P 1'
#
loop_
_entity.id
_entity.type
_entity.pdbx_description
1 polymer ?
#
loop_
_entity_poly.entity_id
_entity_poly.type
_entity_poly.pdbx_seq_one_letter_code
_entity_poly.pdbx_strand_id
1 'polypeptide(L)'
;MNSDWQALDNPIGSSLATRHAALARGGALARRYPRDTSPLGGFAGACLANVEALSAVVDVGDDIALVGPYAPELPPNWETLYTSQITQMLRMDRTLQRDPRAGRGSPIALTDRLCPARRRSDG
;
A
#
# COMPACT_ATOMS: atom_id res chain seq x y z
N MET A 1 -4.20 21.99 -9.40
CA MET A 1 -4.56 20.61 -9.01
C MET A 1 -5.68 20.68 -7.99
N ASN A 2 -6.69 19.82 -8.12
CA ASN A 2 -7.85 19.79 -7.21
C ASN A 2 -7.41 19.24 -5.84
N SER A 3 -7.52 20.03 -4.77
CA SER A 3 -6.97 19.71 -3.44
C SER A 3 -7.61 18.49 -2.77
N ASP A 4 -8.80 18.08 -3.23
CA ASP A 4 -9.62 17.04 -2.58
C ASP A 4 -8.98 15.64 -2.59
N TRP A 5 -8.04 15.38 -3.49
CA TRP A 5 -7.45 14.04 -3.69
C TRP A 5 -5.98 13.93 -3.29
N GLN A 6 -5.38 14.98 -2.71
CA GLN A 6 -3.95 14.96 -2.34
C GLN A 6 -3.60 13.82 -1.36
N ALA A 7 -4.54 13.39 -0.52
CA ALA A 7 -4.34 12.24 0.36
C ALA A 7 -4.11 10.92 -0.41
N LEU A 8 -4.58 10.83 -1.66
CA LEU A 8 -4.43 9.65 -2.51
C LEU A 8 -3.06 9.55 -3.20
N ASP A 9 -2.27 10.62 -3.21
CA ASP A 9 -0.86 10.58 -3.63
C ASP A 9 -0.01 9.82 -2.61
N ASN A 10 -0.48 9.72 -1.37
CA ASN A 10 0.15 8.92 -0.31
C ASN A 10 -0.93 8.15 0.46
N PRO A 11 -1.56 7.15 -0.17
CA PRO A 11 -2.79 6.57 0.36
C PRO A 11 -2.51 5.78 1.64
N ILE A 12 -1.34 5.15 1.77
CA ILE A 12 -0.97 4.35 2.93
C ILE A 12 -0.61 5.26 4.10
N GLY A 13 0.26 6.25 3.88
CA GLY A 13 0.65 7.23 4.90
C GLY A 13 -0.56 8.00 5.42
N SER A 14 -1.44 8.47 4.53
CA SER A 14 -2.68 9.16 4.90
C SER A 14 -3.64 8.27 5.70
N SER A 15 -3.77 6.99 5.33
CA SER A 15 -4.60 6.04 6.08
C SER A 15 -4.06 5.81 7.49
N LEU A 16 -2.76 5.55 7.62
CA LEU A 16 -2.05 5.31 8.89
C LEU A 16 -1.95 6.57 9.76
N ALA A 17 -2.12 7.76 9.19
CA ALA A 17 -2.20 9.02 9.93
C ALA A 17 -3.62 9.34 10.41
N THR A 18 -4.66 8.69 9.88
CA THR A 18 -6.06 9.05 10.10
C THR A 18 -6.87 7.84 10.59
N ARG A 19 -7.76 7.29 9.76
CA ARG A 19 -8.71 6.22 10.14
C ARG A 19 -8.01 4.96 10.63
N HIS A 20 -6.79 4.67 10.17
CA HIS A 20 -6.01 3.50 10.57
C HIS A 20 -4.91 3.82 11.58
N ALA A 21 -4.94 4.99 12.24
CA ALA A 21 -3.92 5.39 13.20
C ALA A 21 -3.70 4.38 14.33
N ALA A 22 -4.76 3.70 14.78
CA ALA A 22 -4.66 2.65 15.81
C ALA A 22 -3.83 1.42 15.38
N LEU A 23 -3.61 1.22 14.08
CA LEU A 23 -2.79 0.14 13.53
C LEU A 23 -1.34 0.58 13.28
N ALA A 24 -1.06 1.88 13.30
CA ALA A 24 0.23 2.40 12.86
C ALA A 24 1.36 2.02 13.81
N ARG A 25 2.45 1.52 13.24
CA ARG A 25 3.77 1.38 13.89
C ARG A 25 4.71 2.42 13.30
N GLY A 26 5.47 3.10 14.14
CA GLY A 26 6.39 4.16 13.74
C GLY A 26 6.02 5.54 14.26
N GLY A 27 6.61 6.57 13.63
CA GLY A 27 6.54 7.97 14.05
C GLY A 27 5.86 8.87 13.03
N ALA A 28 5.99 10.19 13.23
CA ALA A 28 5.38 11.16 12.33
C ALA A 28 5.95 11.12 10.90
N LEU A 29 7.23 10.74 10.75
CA LEU A 29 7.96 10.78 9.47
C LEU A 29 7.75 9.52 8.62
N ALA A 30 7.61 8.36 9.27
CA ALA A 30 7.39 7.06 8.63
C ALA A 30 6.48 6.19 9.49
N ARG A 31 5.49 5.56 8.85
CA ARG A 31 4.56 4.63 9.48
C ARG A 31 4.39 3.38 8.62
N ARG A 32 4.11 2.25 9.27
CA ARG A 32 3.72 1.00 8.62
C ARG A 32 2.57 0.32 9.35
N TYR A 33 1.90 -0.60 8.66
CA TYR A 33 1.05 -1.58 9.34
C TYR A 33 1.91 -2.59 10.13
N PRO A 34 1.33 -3.27 11.13
CA PRO A 34 1.98 -4.41 11.76
C PRO A 34 2.30 -5.46 10.70
N ARG A 35 3.45 -6.12 10.84
CA ARG A 35 3.92 -7.18 9.92
C ARG A 35 2.85 -8.22 9.61
N ASP A 36 2.15 -8.68 10.65
CA ASP A 36 1.14 -9.74 10.53
C ASP A 36 -0.16 -9.27 9.87
N THR A 37 -0.32 -7.96 9.64
CA THR A 37 -1.50 -7.38 8.97
C THR A 37 -1.22 -7.06 7.51
N SER A 38 -0.09 -6.42 7.21
CA SER A 38 0.24 -5.98 5.85
C SER A 38 1.70 -5.54 5.75
N PRO A 39 2.37 -5.77 4.59
CA PRO A 39 3.70 -5.23 4.34
C PRO A 39 3.68 -3.74 3.92
N LEU A 40 2.55 -3.03 4.02
CA LEU A 40 2.43 -1.67 3.51
C LEU A 40 2.96 -0.61 4.50
N GLY A 41 3.67 0.37 3.96
CA GLY A 41 4.16 1.54 4.68
C GLY A 41 3.98 2.84 3.90
N GLY A 42 4.20 3.96 4.58
CA GLY A 42 4.11 5.30 3.98
C GLY A 42 4.88 6.35 4.76
N PHE A 43 5.27 7.41 4.06
CA PHE A 43 6.02 8.55 4.59
C PHE A 43 5.10 9.74 4.88
N ALA A 44 5.58 10.76 5.58
CA ALA A 44 4.92 12.06 5.61
C ALA A 44 5.19 12.92 4.35
N GLY A 45 6.12 12.49 3.49
CA GLY A 45 6.68 13.24 2.37
C GLY A 45 7.95 12.56 1.83
N ALA A 46 8.65 13.18 0.88
CA ALA A 46 9.72 12.53 0.12
C ALA A 46 11.15 12.96 0.43
N CYS A 47 11.36 13.71 1.51
CA CYS A 47 12.72 14.05 1.91
C CYS A 47 13.44 12.82 2.48
N LEU A 48 14.78 12.84 2.38
CA LEU A 48 15.65 11.77 2.87
C LEU A 48 15.37 11.42 4.34
N ALA A 49 15.07 12.40 5.19
CA ALA A 49 14.75 12.18 6.61
C ALA A 49 13.55 11.23 6.83
N ASN A 50 12.57 11.23 5.90
CA ASN A 50 11.44 10.32 6.01
C ASN A 50 11.81 8.89 5.61
N VAL A 51 12.73 8.75 4.65
CA VAL A 51 13.26 7.45 4.25
C VAL A 51 14.18 6.88 5.33
N GLU A 52 15.01 7.69 5.96
CA GLU A 52 15.83 7.28 7.11
C GLU A 52 14.96 6.80 8.27
N ALA A 53 13.84 7.50 8.55
CA ALA A 53 12.88 7.09 9.57
C ALA A 53 12.23 5.71 9.29
N LEU A 54 12.26 5.21 8.05
CA LEU A 54 11.79 3.87 7.70
C LEU A 54 12.66 2.79 8.33
N SER A 55 13.98 3.03 8.43
CA SER A 55 14.93 2.08 9.04
C SER A 55 14.68 1.88 10.54
N ALA A 56 13.97 2.81 11.19
CA ALA A 56 13.56 2.67 12.59
C ALA A 56 12.31 1.80 12.78
N VAL A 57 11.61 1.44 11.69
CA VAL A 57 10.32 0.75 11.74
C VAL A 57 10.28 -0.53 10.89
N VAL A 58 11.36 -0.84 10.19
CA VAL A 58 11.52 -2.06 9.39
C VAL A 58 12.77 -2.77 9.87
N ASP A 59 12.60 -3.99 10.39
CA ASP A 59 13.74 -4.76 10.88
C ASP A 59 14.57 -5.31 9.72
N VAL A 60 15.82 -5.68 9.99
CA VAL A 60 16.70 -6.27 8.98
C VAL A 60 16.11 -7.60 8.49
N GLY A 61 16.06 -7.77 7.17
CA GLY A 61 15.48 -8.96 6.52
C GLY A 61 13.98 -8.86 6.27
N ASP A 62 13.37 -7.74 6.61
CA ASP A 62 11.96 -7.51 6.40
C ASP A 62 11.65 -6.68 5.15
N ASP A 63 10.60 -7.08 4.45
CA ASP A 63 10.11 -6.34 3.29
C ASP A 63 9.09 -5.27 3.70
N ILE A 64 9.08 -4.17 2.95
CA ILE A 64 8.06 -3.12 3.02
C ILE A 64 7.69 -2.68 1.61
N ALA A 65 6.38 -2.54 1.35
CA ALA A 65 5.83 -2.03 0.11
C ALA A 65 5.35 -0.59 0.31
N LEU A 66 5.77 0.28 -0.61
CA LEU A 66 5.46 1.70 -0.60
C LEU A 66 4.65 2.03 -1.85
N VAL A 67 3.66 2.92 -1.72
CA VAL A 67 2.82 3.36 -2.84
C VAL A 67 2.76 4.87 -2.84
N GLY A 68 3.14 5.46 -3.97
CA GLY A 68 3.12 6.89 -4.18
C GLY A 68 3.45 7.27 -5.62
N PRO A 69 3.47 8.57 -5.94
CA PRO A 69 3.70 9.07 -7.30
C PRO A 69 5.11 8.80 -7.83
N TYR A 70 6.07 8.50 -6.96
CA TYR A 70 7.45 8.18 -7.31
C TYR A 70 8.03 7.14 -6.34
N ALA A 71 9.01 6.38 -6.82
CA ALA A 71 9.85 5.56 -5.96
C ALA A 71 10.80 6.48 -5.16
N PRO A 72 10.89 6.32 -3.83
CA PRO A 72 11.86 7.06 -3.04
C PRO A 72 13.28 6.60 -3.35
N GLU A 73 14.24 7.50 -3.19
CA GLU A 73 15.65 7.11 -3.10
C GLU A 73 15.87 6.34 -1.80
N LEU A 74 16.44 5.14 -1.88
CA LEU A 74 16.69 4.28 -0.72
C LEU A 74 18.15 4.40 -0.24
N PRO A 75 18.42 4.29 1.06
CA PRO A 75 19.79 4.28 1.59
C PRO A 75 20.57 3.06 1.08
N PRO A 76 21.92 3.08 1.10
CA PRO A 76 22.75 2.03 0.51
C PRO A 76 22.56 0.61 1.10
N ASN A 77 22.04 0.49 2.31
CA ASN A 77 21.77 -0.78 2.98
C ASN A 77 20.37 -1.35 2.68
N TRP A 78 19.66 -0.77 1.72
CA TRP A 78 18.35 -1.21 1.25
C TRP A 78 18.44 -1.65 -0.22
N GLU A 79 17.58 -2.57 -0.60
CA GLU A 79 17.41 -2.99 -1.99
C GLU A 79 15.96 -2.87 -2.44
N THR A 80 15.76 -2.60 -3.73
CA THR A 80 14.43 -2.65 -4.35
C THR A 80 14.17 -4.06 -4.85
N LEU A 81 13.32 -4.80 -4.14
CA LEU A 81 12.94 -6.16 -4.54
C LEU A 81 11.98 -6.19 -5.75
N TYR A 82 11.08 -5.22 -5.82
CA TYR A 82 10.07 -5.13 -6.87
C TYR A 82 9.61 -3.68 -7.04
N THR A 83 9.37 -3.27 -8.30
CA THR A 83 8.73 -2.00 -8.63
C THR A 83 7.77 -2.17 -9.78
N SER A 84 6.62 -1.52 -9.72
CA SER A 84 5.66 -1.48 -10.82
C SER A 84 4.86 -0.19 -10.84
N GLN A 85 4.34 0.11 -12.03
CA GLN A 85 3.39 1.19 -12.20
C GLN A 85 1.98 0.67 -11.90
N ILE A 86 1.23 1.44 -11.13
CA ILE A 86 -0.17 1.15 -10.80
C ILE A 86 -1.07 2.28 -11.29
N THR A 87 -2.26 1.92 -11.76
CA THR A 87 -3.28 2.91 -12.12
C THR A 87 -4.19 3.13 -10.93
N GLN A 88 -4.16 4.34 -10.36
CA GLN A 88 -5.13 4.75 -9.37
C GLN A 88 -6.38 5.30 -10.07
N MET A 89 -7.54 4.74 -9.74
CA MET A 89 -8.82 5.13 -10.34
C MET A 89 -9.75 5.67 -9.26
N LEU A 90 -10.49 6.72 -9.59
CA LEU A 90 -11.54 7.27 -8.74
C LEU A 90 -12.90 7.07 -9.41
N ARG A 91 -13.88 6.61 -8.63
CA ARG A 91 -15.28 6.60 -9.05
C ARG A 91 -15.96 7.84 -8.50
N MET A 92 -16.21 8.81 -9.37
CA MET A 92 -16.84 10.09 -8.99
C MET A 92 -18.34 9.93 -8.72
N ASP A 93 -18.98 9.03 -9.46
CA ASP A 93 -20.35 8.61 -9.21
C ASP A 93 -20.41 7.71 -7.96
N ARG A 94 -21.28 8.02 -7.00
CA ARG A 94 -21.53 7.19 -5.79
C ARG A 94 -22.80 6.34 -5.91
N THR A 95 -23.51 6.37 -7.03
CA THR A 95 -24.67 5.50 -7.26
C THR A 95 -24.23 4.04 -7.17
N LEU A 96 -24.90 3.25 -6.35
CA LEU A 96 -24.58 1.83 -6.25
C LEU A 96 -24.75 1.19 -7.63
N GLN A 97 -23.64 0.76 -8.22
CA GLN A 97 -23.71 -0.11 -9.39
C GLN A 97 -24.22 -1.47 -8.89
N ARG A 98 -25.51 -1.74 -9.08
CA ARG A 98 -25.97 -3.13 -9.01
C ARG A 98 -25.32 -3.85 -10.16
N ASP A 99 -24.50 -4.85 -9.87
CA ASP A 99 -24.07 -5.80 -10.90
C ASP A 99 -25.35 -6.50 -11.41
N PRO A 100 -25.73 -6.36 -12.69
CA PRO A 100 -26.89 -7.05 -13.24
C PRO A 100 -26.74 -8.58 -13.18
N ARG A 101 -25.50 -9.07 -13.01
CA ARG A 101 -25.16 -10.49 -12.85
C ARG A 101 -25.18 -10.94 -11.39
N ALA A 102 -25.25 -10.02 -10.44
CA ALA A 102 -25.50 -10.37 -9.05
C ALA A 102 -26.98 -10.76 -8.90
N GLY A 103 -27.30 -12.02 -9.20
CA GLY A 103 -28.45 -12.68 -8.58
C GLY A 103 -28.32 -12.66 -7.05
N ARG A 104 -29.30 -13.21 -6.32
CA ARG A 104 -29.16 -13.49 -4.87
C ARG A 104 -28.02 -14.50 -4.65
N GLY A 105 -26.78 -14.02 -4.70
CA GLY A 105 -25.56 -14.80 -4.64
C GLY A 105 -24.97 -14.74 -3.23
N SER A 106 -24.60 -15.91 -2.73
CA SER A 106 -23.84 -16.11 -1.49
C SER A 106 -22.59 -15.22 -1.44
N PRO A 107 -22.05 -14.92 -0.23
CA PRO A 107 -20.90 -14.04 -0.06
C PRO A 107 -19.73 -14.47 -0.95
N ILE A 108 -19.12 -13.50 -1.63
CA ILE A 108 -17.84 -13.69 -2.33
C ILE A 108 -16.80 -14.04 -1.26
N ALA A 109 -16.36 -15.29 -1.22
CA ALA A 109 -15.16 -15.65 -0.47
C ALA A 109 -13.97 -14.94 -1.11
N LEU A 110 -13.25 -14.14 -0.33
CA LEU A 110 -12.06 -13.38 -0.76
C LEU A 110 -10.89 -14.28 -1.21
N THR A 111 -11.04 -15.60 -1.17
CA THR A 111 -9.99 -16.58 -1.49
C THR A 111 -9.78 -16.82 -2.98
N ASP A 112 -10.70 -16.39 -3.86
CA ASP A 112 -10.74 -16.90 -5.25
C ASP A 112 -10.25 -15.94 -6.35
N ARG A 113 -9.55 -14.84 -6.02
CA ARG A 113 -9.06 -13.90 -7.07
C ARG A 113 -7.62 -13.42 -6.97
N LEU A 114 -6.79 -14.01 -6.11
CA LEU A 114 -5.36 -14.00 -6.39
C LEU A 114 -5.08 -15.21 -7.28
N CYS A 115 -4.97 -15.00 -8.59
CA CYS A 115 -4.38 -16.02 -9.47
C CYS A 115 -3.01 -16.41 -8.88
N PRO A 116 -2.84 -17.61 -8.30
CA PRO A 116 -1.52 -18.03 -7.89
C PRO A 116 -0.80 -18.46 -9.17
N ALA A 117 0.14 -17.63 -9.63
CA ALA A 117 1.05 -18.03 -10.70
C ALA A 117 1.93 -19.18 -10.16
N ARG A 118 1.63 -20.42 -10.52
CA ARG A 118 2.48 -21.58 -10.25
C ARG A 118 3.64 -21.60 -11.25
N ARG A 119 4.87 -21.78 -10.75
CA ARG A 119 6.05 -22.15 -11.55
C ARG A 119 5.74 -23.44 -12.31
N ARG A 120 5.91 -23.48 -13.63
CA ARG A 120 6.04 -24.77 -14.32
C ARG A 120 7.39 -25.36 -13.90
N SER A 121 7.37 -26.54 -13.29
CA SER A 121 8.50 -27.44 -13.38
C SER A 121 8.48 -28.11 -14.76
N ASP A 122 9.68 -28.42 -15.24
CA ASP A 122 10.10 -29.64 -15.95
C ASP A 122 11.11 -29.24 -17.04
N GLY A 123 12.35 -29.75 -17.06
CA GLY A 123 13.03 -30.74 -16.24
C GLY A 123 14.53 -30.71 -16.50
#